data_AF-A0A3B1A9R0-F1
#
_entry.id   AF-A0A3B1A9R0-F1
#
_cell.length_a   1.000
_cell.length_b   1.000
_cell.length_c   1.000
_cell.angle_alpha   90.00
_cell.angle_beta   90.00
_cell.angle_gamma   90.00
#
_symmetry.space_group_name_H-M   'P 1'
#
loop_
_entity.id
_entity.type
_entity.pdbx_description
1 polymer ?
#
loop_
_entity_poly.entity_id
_entity_poly.type
_entity_poly.pdbx_seq_one_letter_code
_entity_poly.pdbx_strand_id
1 'polypeptide(L)'
;MNYKSLIKISLLIFIITSLNACAFVPKTVKATSHETMSCGMVTSAWELDVVAVGGLGANCYNEACIVVFGAVPIITAVISLPIVLIGNSIHYAEKQLRCD
;
A
#
# COMPACT_ATOMS: atom_id res chain seq x y z
N MET A 1 11.05 -32.67 -3.80
CA MET A 1 10.32 -31.70 -4.65
C MET A 1 11.30 -31.08 -5.64
N ASN A 2 10.98 -31.10 -6.93
CA ASN A 2 11.89 -30.65 -7.99
C ASN A 2 11.86 -29.11 -8.08
N TYR A 3 13.01 -28.43 -8.14
CA TYR A 3 13.08 -26.95 -8.10
C TYR A 3 12.27 -26.28 -9.22
N LYS A 4 12.16 -26.95 -10.38
CA LYS A 4 11.29 -26.52 -11.49
C LYS A 4 9.81 -26.47 -11.12
N SER A 5 9.36 -27.35 -10.23
CA SER A 5 7.99 -27.36 -9.72
C SER A 5 7.75 -26.22 -8.74
N LEU A 6 8.75 -25.87 -7.93
CA LEU A 6 8.68 -24.72 -7.00
C LEU A 6 8.59 -23.39 -7.76
N ILE A 7 9.39 -23.24 -8.83
CA ILE A 7 9.34 -22.05 -9.70
C ILE A 7 7.96 -21.89 -10.34
N LYS A 8 7.38 -22.98 -10.86
CA LYS A 8 6.04 -22.95 -11.46
C LYS A 8 4.97 -22.58 -10.44
N ILE A 9 5.04 -23.11 -9.23
CA ILE A 9 4.09 -22.79 -8.14
C ILE A 9 4.23 -21.33 -7.73
N SER A 10 5.46 -20.83 -7.55
CA SER A 10 5.72 -19.42 -7.22
C SER A 10 5.18 -18.46 -8.28
N LEU A 11 5.41 -18.77 -9.56
CA LEU A 11 4.91 -17.98 -10.68
C LEU A 11 3.38 -18.00 -10.75
N LEU A 12 2.76 -19.15 -10.51
CA LEU A 12 1.30 -19.29 -10.47
C LEU A 12 0.69 -18.45 -9.34
N ILE A 13 1.28 -18.49 -8.16
CA ILE A 13 0.84 -17.69 -6.99
C ILE A 13 0.96 -16.19 -7.32
N PHE A 14 2.07 -15.77 -7.92
CA PHE A 14 2.29 -14.37 -8.32
C PHE A 14 1.28 -13.88 -9.38
N ILE A 15 0.90 -14.74 -10.31
CA ILE A 15 -0.13 -14.43 -11.32
C ILE A 15 -1.50 -14.31 -10.65
N ILE A 16 -1.87 -15.25 -9.79
CA ILE A 16 -3.17 -15.26 -9.09
C ILE A 16 -3.34 -14.01 -8.20
N THR A 17 -2.26 -13.55 -7.54
CA THR A 17 -2.32 -12.33 -6.73
C THR A 17 -2.41 -11.05 -7.55
N SER A 18 -1.90 -11.05 -8.80
CA SER A 18 -1.94 -9.89 -9.70
C SER A 18 -3.22 -9.76 -10.52
N LEU A 19 -4.09 -10.79 -10.55
CA LEU A 19 -5.43 -10.73 -11.14
C LEU A 19 -6.42 -9.84 -10.38
N ASN A 20 -6.12 -9.51 -9.12
CA ASN A 20 -6.92 -8.54 -8.36
C ASN A 20 -6.37 -7.15 -8.63
N ALA A 21 -7.09 -6.36 -9.42
CA ALA A 21 -6.71 -4.98 -9.63
C ALA A 21 -6.93 -4.18 -8.34
N CYS A 22 -5.84 -3.92 -7.64
CA CYS A 22 -5.80 -3.19 -6.39
C CYS A 22 -5.18 -1.82 -6.62
N ALA A 23 -5.55 -0.83 -5.81
CA ALA A 23 -4.87 0.45 -5.73
C ALA A 23 -4.31 0.63 -4.33
N PHE A 24 -3.07 1.10 -4.23
CA PHE A 24 -2.41 1.40 -2.96
C PHE A 24 -2.63 2.86 -2.62
N VAL A 25 -3.25 3.13 -1.48
CA VAL A 25 -3.54 4.50 -1.02
C VAL A 25 -2.94 4.73 0.37
N PRO A 26 -2.35 5.90 0.63
CA PRO A 26 -1.83 6.22 1.95
C PRO A 26 -3.00 6.52 2.89
N LYS A 27 -2.98 5.94 4.09
CA LYS A 27 -3.91 6.25 5.18
C LYS A 27 -3.15 6.71 6.41
N THR A 28 -3.69 7.70 7.09
CA THR A 28 -3.24 8.07 8.43
C THR A 28 -3.83 7.10 9.44
N VAL A 29 -2.98 6.42 10.21
CA VAL A 29 -3.45 5.70 11.39
C VAL A 29 -3.53 6.69 12.54
N LYS A 30 -4.68 6.72 13.22
CA LYS A 30 -4.81 7.48 14.46
C LYS A 30 -3.91 6.78 15.47
N ALA A 31 -2.79 7.41 15.82
CA ALA A 31 -1.94 6.94 16.91
C ALA A 31 -2.85 6.72 18.13
N THR A 32 -2.84 5.51 18.68
CA THR A 32 -3.63 5.15 19.86
C THR A 32 -3.32 6.19 20.94
N SER A 33 -4.36 6.83 21.48
CA SER A 33 -4.33 8.07 22.26
C SER A 33 -3.31 8.12 23.42
N HIS A 34 -2.82 6.96 23.86
CA HIS A 34 -1.82 6.86 24.92
C HIS A 34 -0.41 7.29 24.49
N GLU A 35 0.00 7.10 23.23
CA GLU A 35 1.33 7.54 22.74
C GLU A 35 1.36 9.02 22.37
N THR A 36 0.23 9.57 21.89
CA THR A 36 0.13 10.96 21.42
C THR A 36 -0.08 11.96 22.55
N MET A 37 -0.81 11.60 23.61
CA MET A 37 -1.13 12.53 24.71
C MET A 37 0.03 12.77 25.67
N SER A 38 0.95 11.81 25.84
CA SER A 38 2.07 11.97 26.78
C SER A 38 3.16 12.95 26.29
N CYS A 39 3.35 13.09 24.98
CA CYS A 39 4.34 14.02 24.39
C CYS A 39 3.74 15.10 23.49
N GLY A 40 2.42 15.07 23.29
CA GLY A 40 1.66 16.08 22.54
C GLY A 40 1.84 16.07 21.02
N MET A 41 2.29 14.98 20.40
CA MET A 41 2.66 14.90 18.98
C MET A 41 1.57 15.44 18.03
N VAL A 42 1.96 16.25 17.03
CA VAL A 42 1.09 16.84 16.00
C VAL A 42 1.01 15.96 14.76
N THR A 43 2.10 15.29 14.40
CA THR A 43 2.15 14.44 13.21
C THR A 43 1.56 13.04 13.44
N SER A 44 0.91 12.50 12.41
CA SER A 44 0.29 11.17 12.42
C SER A 44 1.18 10.14 11.74
N ALA A 45 1.11 8.89 12.18
CA ALA A 45 1.73 7.77 11.48
C ALA A 45 0.91 7.40 10.23
N TRP A 46 1.61 6.91 9.21
CA TRP A 46 1.08 6.59 7.90
C TRP A 46 1.26 5.12 7.58
N GLU A 47 0.24 4.52 6.98
CA GLU A 47 0.26 3.15 6.48
C GLU A 47 -0.29 3.09 5.06
N LEU A 48 0.04 2.00 4.36
CA LEU A 48 -0.42 1.74 3.00
C LEU A 48 -1.65 0.84 3.06
N ASP A 49 -2.78 1.32 2.56
CA ASP A 49 -4.02 0.55 2.46
C ASP A 49 -4.24 0.07 1.02
N VAL A 50 -4.91 -1.07 0.86
CA VAL A 50 -5.14 -1.71 -0.43
C VAL A 50 -6.64 -1.68 -0.73
N VAL A 51 -7.04 -0.92 -1.74
CA VAL A 51 -8.43 -0.83 -2.17
C VAL A 51 -8.63 -1.60 -3.48
N ALA A 52 -9.63 -2.48 -3.53
CA ALA A 52 -9.96 -3.23 -4.73
C ALA A 52 -10.64 -2.30 -5.76
N VAL A 53 -10.06 -2.17 -6.95
CA VAL A 53 -10.57 -1.35 -8.05
C VAL A 53 -11.67 -2.08 -8.83
N GLY A 54 -11.81 -3.40 -8.62
CA GLY A 54 -12.80 -4.26 -9.29
C GLY A 54 -14.27 -3.97 -8.96
N GLY A 55 -14.57 -3.10 -7.99
CA GLY A 55 -15.94 -2.67 -7.66
C GLY A 55 -16.47 -1.49 -8.49
N LEU A 56 -15.61 -0.78 -9.24
CA LEU A 56 -15.99 0.39 -10.02
C LEU A 56 -16.63 0.02 -11.37
N GLY A 57 -17.68 -0.82 -11.39
CA GLY A 57 -18.61 -0.99 -12.53
C GLY A 57 -18.01 -1.13 -13.95
N ALA A 58 -16.76 -1.52 -14.08
CA ALA A 58 -16.01 -1.40 -15.32
C ALA A 58 -16.27 -2.64 -16.17
N ASN A 59 -17.35 -2.59 -16.95
CA ASN A 59 -17.53 -3.53 -18.04
C ASN A 59 -16.41 -3.29 -19.07
N CYS A 60 -15.37 -4.11 -18.98
CA CYS A 60 -14.20 -3.99 -19.83
C CYS A 60 -14.27 -4.92 -21.02
N TYR A 61 -14.63 -4.34 -22.15
CA TYR A 61 -14.78 -5.04 -23.42
C TYR A 61 -13.55 -4.94 -24.33
N ASN A 62 -12.48 -4.27 -23.91
CA ASN A 62 -11.33 -3.98 -24.78
C ASN A 62 -9.98 -4.17 -24.07
N GLU A 63 -8.94 -4.52 -24.83
CA GLU A 63 -7.58 -4.84 -24.34
C GLU A 63 -6.89 -3.68 -23.59
N ALA A 64 -7.23 -2.44 -23.93
CA ALA A 64 -6.77 -1.24 -23.22
C ALA A 64 -7.13 -1.27 -21.73
N CYS A 65 -8.26 -1.89 -21.37
CA CYS A 65 -8.67 -2.00 -19.99
C CYS A 65 -7.75 -2.94 -19.19
N ILE A 66 -7.37 -4.08 -19.76
CA ILE A 66 -6.47 -5.04 -19.08
C ILE A 66 -5.14 -4.36 -18.74
N VAL A 67 -4.62 -3.53 -19.65
CA VAL A 67 -3.40 -2.74 -19.42
C VAL A 67 -3.59 -1.74 -18.28
N VAL A 68 -4.72 -1.02 -18.25
CA VAL A 68 -5.02 -0.03 -17.20
C VAL A 68 -5.13 -0.71 -15.84
N PHE A 69 -5.92 -1.78 -15.70
CA PHE A 69 -6.08 -2.48 -14.42
C PHE A 69 -4.78 -3.14 -13.94
N GLY A 70 -3.90 -3.55 -14.86
CA GLY A 70 -2.56 -4.03 -14.52
C GLY A 70 -1.59 -2.92 -14.09
N ALA A 71 -1.72 -1.71 -14.65
CA ALA A 71 -0.83 -0.58 -14.35
C ALA A 71 -1.24 0.18 -13.07
N VAL A 72 -2.53 0.24 -12.75
CA VAL A 72 -3.06 0.94 -11.56
C VAL A 72 -2.38 0.54 -10.24
N PRO A 73 -2.21 -0.75 -9.88
CA PRO A 73 -1.51 -1.12 -8.65
C PRO A 73 -0.07 -0.61 -8.61
N ILE A 74 0.64 -0.68 -9.75
CA ILE A 74 2.04 -0.27 -9.84
C ILE A 74 2.16 1.25 -9.67
N ILE A 75 1.35 2.00 -10.41
CA ILE A 75 1.37 3.48 -10.39
C ILE A 75 0.99 3.98 -9.00
N THR A 76 -0.07 3.44 -8.41
CA THR A 76 -0.54 3.86 -7.09
C THR A 76 0.45 3.50 -5.99
N ALA A 77 1.10 2.34 -6.06
CA ALA A 77 2.18 1.99 -5.12
C ALA A 77 3.36 2.99 -5.20
N VAL A 78 3.84 3.28 -6.42
CA VAL A 78 4.98 4.19 -6.63
C VAL A 78 4.72 5.58 -6.05
N ILE A 79 3.48 6.09 -6.17
CA ILE A 79 3.11 7.40 -5.63
C ILE A 79 2.89 7.35 -4.12
N SER A 80 2.25 6.30 -3.61
CA SER A 80 1.85 6.21 -2.20
C SER A 80 2.99 5.83 -1.26
N LEU A 81 3.95 5.02 -1.70
CA LEU A 81 5.09 4.60 -0.86
C LEU A 81 5.92 5.78 -0.32
N PRO A 82 6.37 6.74 -1.15
CA PRO A 82 7.15 7.89 -0.67
C PRO A 82 6.40 8.73 0.36
N ILE A 83 5.09 8.92 0.20
CA ILE A 83 4.25 9.68 1.13
C ILE A 83 4.28 9.03 2.51
N VAL A 84 4.10 7.71 2.56
CA VAL A 84 4.15 6.94 3.80
C VAL A 84 5.55 7.01 4.45
N LEU A 85 6.61 6.85 3.67
CA LEU A 85 7.99 6.89 4.17
C LEU A 85 8.36 8.25 4.77
N ILE A 86 8.02 9.34 4.06
CA ILE A 86 8.30 10.71 4.52
C ILE A 86 7.46 11.01 5.77
N GLY A 87 6.16 10.68 5.73
CA GLY A 87 5.26 10.89 6.86
C GLY A 87 5.72 10.17 8.14
N ASN A 88 6.14 8.91 8.01
CA ASN A 88 6.66 8.13 9.14
C ASN A 88 8.02 8.62 9.63
N SER A 89 8.87 9.14 8.73
CA SER A 89 10.14 9.74 9.10
C SER A 89 9.95 11.01 9.93
N ILE A 90 9.01 11.88 9.52
CA ILE A 90 8.63 13.08 10.29
C ILE A 90 8.02 12.68 11.64
N HIS A 91 7.18 11.63 11.66
CA HIS A 91 6.61 11.10 12.90
C HIS A 91 7.64 10.58 13.88
N TYR A 92 8.62 9.82 13.39
CA TYR A 92 9.71 9.34 14.23
C TYR A 92 10.62 10.49 14.73
N ALA A 93 10.91 11.48 13.88
CA ALA A 93 11.68 12.65 14.27
C ALA A 93 10.97 13.51 15.32
N GLU A 94 9.66 13.74 15.16
CA GLU A 94 8.87 14.48 16.16
C GLU A 94 8.79 13.71 17.48
N LYS A 95 8.64 12.37 17.44
CA LYS A 95 8.65 11.53 18.64
C LYS A 95 9.95 11.70 19.43
N GLN A 96 11.10 11.67 18.75
CA GLN A 96 12.40 11.92 19.40
C GLN A 96 12.53 13.32 20.00
N LEU A 97 12.04 14.36 19.32
CA LEU A 97 12.18 15.74 19.82
C LEU A 97 11.29 16.07 21.01
N ARG A 98 10.21 15.30 21.23
CA ARG A 98 9.15 15.64 22.20
C ARG A 98 9.02 14.65 23.34
N CYS A 99 9.51 13.43 23.18
CA CYS A 99 9.40 12.35 24.17
C CYS A 99 10.73 11.93 24.81
N ASP A 100 11.87 12.24 24.18
CA ASP A 100 13.20 12.10 24.80
C ASP A 100 13.64 13.46 25.39
#